data_AF-A0A0W1G5A5-F1
#
_entry.id   AF-A0A0W1G5A5-F1
#
_cell.length_a   1.000
_cell.length_b   1.000
_cell.length_c   1.000
_cell.angle_alpha   90.00
_cell.angle_beta   90.00
_cell.angle_gamma   90.00
#
_symmetry.space_group_name_H-M   'P 1'
#
loop_
_entity.id
_entity.type
_entity.pdbx_description
1 polymer ?
#
loop_
_entity_poly.entity_id
_entity_poly.type
_entity_poly.pdbx_seq_one_letter_code
_entity_poly.pdbx_strand_id
1 'polypeptide(L)'
;MFLDCNGVEICTGHVVRAPITGNRELHGAWADYTVEKAPGGYKLSYLRSEKGDILPVGYTGGYMADTLPDDDEFDIKALVFTKMPLRVSGWEIVG
;
A
#
# COMPACT_ATOMS: atom_id res chain seq x y z
N MET A 1 -6.83 7.13 -10.33
CA MET A 1 -5.43 7.64 -10.26
C MET A 1 -5.09 7.72 -8.78
N PHE A 2 -3.94 7.26 -8.31
CA PHE A 2 -3.58 7.34 -6.89
C PHE A 2 -2.50 8.40 -6.71
N LEU A 3 -2.65 9.25 -5.70
CA LEU A 3 -1.69 10.28 -5.32
C LEU A 3 -1.16 9.96 -3.93
N ASP A 4 0.14 10.17 -3.71
CA ASP A 4 0.75 10.09 -2.39
C ASP A 4 0.35 11.27 -1.48
N CYS A 5 0.86 11.29 -0.26
CA CYS A 5 0.62 12.37 0.70
C CYS A 5 1.18 13.73 0.23
N ASN A 6 2.06 13.77 -0.76
CA ASN A 6 2.59 14.99 -1.38
C ASN A 6 1.81 15.42 -2.64
N GLY A 7 0.81 14.64 -3.05
CA GLY A 7 0.03 14.89 -4.26
C GLY A 7 0.71 14.39 -5.55
N VAL A 8 1.75 13.57 -5.43
CA VAL A 8 2.48 12.96 -6.56
C VAL A 8 1.77 11.69 -6.98
N GLU A 9 1.60 11.49 -8.30
CA GLU A 9 0.98 10.28 -8.83
C GLU A 9 1.81 9.02 -8.52
N ILE A 10 1.15 8.02 -7.96
CA ILE A 10 1.70 6.70 -7.70
C ILE A 10 1.56 5.86 -8.97
N CYS A 11 2.69 5.45 -9.52
CA CYS A 11 2.79 4.69 -10.76
C CYS A 11 3.37 3.29 -10.54
N THR A 12 3.17 2.40 -11.51
CA THR A 12 3.85 1.10 -11.55
C THR A 12 5.37 1.29 -11.49
N GLY A 13 6.04 0.51 -10.65
CA GLY A 13 7.48 0.59 -10.41
C GLY A 13 7.85 1.49 -9.24
N HIS A 14 6.95 2.33 -8.73
CA HIS A 14 7.21 3.08 -7.50
C HIS A 14 7.28 2.14 -6.30
N VAL A 15 8.10 2.53 -5.33
CA VAL A 15 8.05 1.99 -3.98
C VAL A 15 7.24 2.96 -3.13
N VAL A 16 6.23 2.43 -2.44
CA VAL A 16 5.40 3.21 -1.52
C VAL A 16 5.57 2.68 -0.11
N ARG A 17 5.70 3.59 0.84
CA ARG A 17 5.60 3.28 2.26
C ARG A 17 4.17 3.51 2.71
N ALA A 18 3.57 2.50 3.31
CA ALA A 18 2.24 2.58 3.88
C ALA A 18 2.31 2.38 5.40
N PRO A 19 1.47 3.09 6.18
CA PRO A 19 1.35 2.84 7.60
C PRO A 19 0.74 1.44 7.83
N ILE A 20 1.24 0.74 8.84
CA ILE A 20 0.70 -0.53 9.28
C ILE A 20 -0.27 -0.28 10.44
N THR A 21 -1.53 -0.66 10.24
CA THR A 21 -2.61 -0.52 11.23
C THR A 21 -2.78 -1.78 12.06
N GLY A 22 -2.60 -2.98 11.47
CA GLY A 22 -2.67 -4.28 12.16
C GLY A 22 -1.31 -4.98 12.30
N ASN A 23 -1.16 -5.89 13.27
CA ASN A 23 0.08 -6.65 13.50
C ASN A 23 1.34 -5.78 13.67
N ARG A 24 1.20 -4.61 14.33
CA ARG A 24 2.30 -3.64 14.53
C ARG A 24 3.42 -4.22 15.39
N GLU A 25 3.11 -5.18 16.23
CA GLU A 25 4.08 -5.97 16.98
C GLU A 25 4.99 -6.81 16.08
N LEU A 26 4.52 -7.21 14.89
CA LEU A 26 5.29 -7.95 13.90
C LEU A 26 5.99 -7.03 12.91
N HIS A 27 5.28 -6.05 12.34
CA HIS A 27 5.78 -5.21 11.24
C HIS A 27 6.32 -3.84 11.68
N GLY A 28 5.93 -3.36 12.87
CA GLY A 28 6.17 -1.98 13.30
C GLY A 28 5.12 -1.00 12.77
N ALA A 29 5.50 0.26 12.64
CA ALA A 29 4.59 1.34 12.26
C ALA A 29 4.32 1.44 10.76
N TRP A 30 5.17 0.87 9.91
CA TRP A 30 5.10 1.01 8.45
C TRP A 30 5.69 -0.19 7.70
N ALA A 31 5.32 -0.31 6.41
CA ALA A 31 5.94 -1.22 5.47
C ALA A 31 6.08 -0.62 4.06
N ASP A 32 7.12 -1.04 3.35
CA ASP A 32 7.44 -0.64 1.98
C ASP A 32 6.93 -1.71 1.00
N TYR A 33 6.33 -1.26 -0.11
CA TYR A 33 5.75 -2.10 -1.16
C TYR A 33 6.14 -1.60 -2.54
N THR A 34 6.37 -2.51 -3.50
CA THR A 34 6.41 -2.16 -4.92
C THR A 34 5.00 -2.12 -5.50
N VAL A 35 4.75 -1.12 -6.34
CA VAL A 35 3.50 -0.98 -7.08
C VAL A 35 3.62 -1.71 -8.42
N GLU A 36 2.80 -2.73 -8.63
CA GLU A 36 2.74 -3.53 -9.84
C GLU A 36 1.41 -3.31 -10.56
N LYS A 37 1.41 -3.41 -11.90
CA LYS A 37 0.16 -3.42 -12.66
C LYS A 37 -0.43 -4.82 -12.66
N ALA A 38 -1.71 -4.95 -12.33
CA ALA A 38 -2.44 -6.21 -12.35
C ALA A 38 -3.77 -6.04 -13.10
N PRO A 39 -4.40 -7.14 -13.56
CA PRO A 39 -5.74 -7.08 -14.11
C PRO A 39 -6.69 -6.45 -13.08
N GLY A 40 -7.21 -5.27 -13.39
CA GLY A 40 -8.11 -4.56 -12.49
C GLY A 40 -7.50 -3.44 -11.63
N GLY A 41 -6.20 -3.13 -11.78
CA GLY A 41 -5.63 -1.95 -11.11
C GLY A 41 -4.16 -2.11 -10.73
N TYR A 42 -3.83 -1.66 -9.52
CA TYR A 42 -2.48 -1.76 -8.95
C TYR A 42 -2.46 -2.78 -7.82
N LYS A 43 -1.47 -3.65 -7.89
CA LYS A 43 -1.13 -4.64 -6.86
C LYS A 43 0.08 -4.12 -6.08
N LEU A 44 0.10 -4.37 -4.78
CA LEU A 44 1.21 -4.08 -3.90
C LEU A 44 1.93 -5.37 -3.54
N SER A 45 3.23 -5.39 -3.76
CA SER A 45 4.09 -6.50 -3.40
C SER A 45 5.03 -6.06 -2.29
N TYR A 46 5.01 -6.79 -1.18
CA TYR A 46 5.80 -6.50 0.02
C TYR A 46 7.29 -6.52 -0.29
N LEU A 47 8.01 -5.51 0.22
CA LEU A 47 9.47 -5.49 0.24
C LEU A 47 9.99 -5.73 1.65
N ARG A 48 9.61 -4.86 2.59
CA ARG A 48 10.10 -4.85 3.97
C ARG A 48 9.17 -4.08 4.89
N SER A 49 9.41 -4.19 6.18
CA SER A 49 8.72 -3.41 7.22
C SER A 49 9.72 -2.70 8.12
N GLU A 50 9.22 -1.86 9.02
CA GLU A 50 10.06 -1.23 10.05
C GLU A 50 10.86 -2.26 10.85
N LYS A 51 10.27 -3.42 11.13
CA LYS A 51 10.91 -4.51 11.88
C LYS A 51 11.70 -5.50 11.00
N GLY A 52 11.90 -5.17 9.72
CA GLY A 52 12.67 -5.96 8.76
C GLY A 52 11.80 -6.84 7.84
N ASP A 53 12.39 -7.92 7.35
CA ASP A 53 11.81 -8.78 6.31
C ASP A 53 10.93 -9.88 6.94
N ILE A 54 9.79 -9.47 7.49
CA ILE A 54 8.86 -10.35 8.21
C ILE A 54 8.12 -11.31 7.26
N LEU A 55 7.84 -10.85 6.04
CA LEU A 55 7.22 -11.64 4.98
C LEU A 55 8.19 -11.84 3.82
N PRO A 56 8.03 -12.92 3.03
CA PRO A 56 8.82 -13.08 1.81
C PRO A 56 8.66 -11.89 0.86
N VAL A 57 9.76 -11.45 0.25
CA VAL A 57 9.72 -10.43 -0.80
C VAL A 57 8.79 -10.88 -1.92
N GLY A 58 7.92 -9.98 -2.38
CA GLY A 58 6.92 -10.29 -3.40
C GLY A 58 5.61 -10.87 -2.85
N TYR A 59 5.50 -11.07 -1.53
CA TYR A 59 4.24 -11.42 -0.90
C TYR A 59 3.19 -10.34 -1.23
N THR A 60 2.00 -10.76 -1.66
CA THR A 60 0.98 -9.82 -2.11
C THR A 60 0.38 -9.12 -0.90
N GLY A 61 0.76 -7.86 -0.70
CA GLY A 61 0.25 -7.02 0.38
C GLY A 61 -1.21 -6.64 0.15
N GLY A 62 -1.65 -6.55 -1.11
CA GLY A 62 -3.03 -6.25 -1.47
C GLY A 62 -3.19 -5.56 -2.82
N TYR A 63 -4.41 -5.11 -3.13
CA TYR A 63 -4.69 -4.19 -4.24
C TYR A 63 -4.95 -2.79 -3.68
N MET A 64 -4.53 -1.74 -4.40
CA MET A 64 -4.87 -0.37 -4.00
C MET A 64 -6.37 -0.09 -4.20
N ALA A 65 -7.07 0.41 -3.17
CA ALA A 65 -8.49 0.76 -3.20
C ALA A 65 -8.82 2.12 -2.56
N ASP A 66 -10.02 2.62 -2.89
CA ASP A 66 -10.57 3.96 -2.59
C ASP A 66 -10.90 4.18 -1.10
N THR A 67 -11.16 3.10 -0.35
CA THR A 67 -11.52 3.16 1.06
C THR A 67 -10.60 2.27 1.89
N LEU A 68 -9.77 2.90 2.73
CA LEU A 68 -9.36 2.27 3.99
C LEU A 68 -10.55 2.42 4.92
N PRO A 69 -11.25 1.36 5.35
CA PRO A 69 -12.08 1.49 6.53
C PRO A 69 -11.16 1.93 7.68
N ASP A 70 -11.56 2.96 8.42
CA ASP A 70 -10.91 3.41 9.66
C ASP A 70 -11.03 2.37 10.79
N ASP A 71 -11.53 1.16 10.50
CA ASP A 71 -11.78 0.12 11.48
C ASP A 71 -10.66 -0.93 11.45
N ASP A 72 -10.21 -1.27 12.66
CA ASP A 72 -9.10 -2.11 13.09
C ASP A 72 -9.09 -3.58 12.59
N GLU A 73 -9.72 -3.87 11.46
CA GLU A 73 -9.74 -5.20 10.88
C GLU A 73 -9.71 -5.07 9.36
N PHE A 74 -8.52 -5.26 8.77
CA PHE A 74 -8.27 -6.20 7.66
C PHE A 74 -6.98 -5.86 6.90
N ASP A 75 -6.28 -6.94 6.50
CA ASP A 75 -5.41 -7.02 5.31
C ASP A 75 -5.93 -6.11 4.19
N ILE A 76 -5.04 -5.54 3.38
CA ILE A 76 -5.37 -4.76 2.18
C ILE A 76 -6.08 -5.69 1.15
N LYS A 77 -7.34 -6.02 1.41
CA LYS A 77 -8.25 -6.79 0.57
C LYS A 77 -9.51 -5.95 0.39
N ALA A 78 -9.34 -4.79 -0.23
CA ALA A 78 -10.47 -4.07 -0.81
C ALA A 78 -10.17 -3.83 -2.28
N LEU A 79 -11.17 -4.10 -3.12
CA LEU A 79 -11.10 -4.07 -4.58
C LEU A 79 -12.32 -3.26 -5.02
N VAL A 80 -12.16 -1.96 -5.31
CA VAL A 80 -13.20 -1.12 -5.94
C VAL A 80 -12.57 -0.09 -6.86
N PHE A 81 -13.14 0.00 -8.06
CA PHE A 81 -12.74 0.85 -9.18
C PHE A 81 -13.46 2.20 -9.16
N THR A 82 -12.73 3.32 -9.13
CA THR A 82 -13.32 4.63 -9.43
C THR A 82 -12.42 5.49 -10.34
N LYS A 83 -13.07 6.40 -11.08
CA LYS A 83 -12.54 7.21 -12.19
C LYS A 83 -11.83 8.51 -11.76
N MET A 84 -11.54 8.72 -10.47
CA MET A 84 -10.98 9.98 -9.94
C MET A 84 -9.55 9.81 -9.40
N PRO A 85 -8.76 10.90 -9.26
CA PRO A 85 -7.54 10.89 -8.47
C PRO A 85 -7.81 10.85 -6.97
N LEU A 86 -7.23 9.86 -6.29
CA LEU A 86 -7.40 9.58 -4.87
C LEU A 86 -6.10 9.85 -4.14
N ARG A 87 -6.13 10.75 -3.16
CA ARG A 87 -4.99 10.99 -2.28
C ARG A 87 -5.03 9.97 -1.15
N VAL A 88 -4.02 9.12 -1.06
CA VAL A 88 -3.95 8.10 -0.01
C VAL A 88 -3.21 8.70 1.19
N SER A 89 -3.96 8.99 2.25
CA SER A 89 -3.40 9.61 3.46
C SER A 89 -2.36 8.71 4.11
N GLY A 90 -1.18 9.27 4.40
CA GLY A 90 -0.08 8.57 5.08
C GLY A 90 0.83 7.74 4.17
N TRP A 91 0.55 7.65 2.87
CA TRP A 91 1.40 6.94 1.93
C TRP A 91 2.41 7.88 1.31
N GLU A 92 3.67 7.50 1.28
CA GLU A 92 4.74 8.28 0.65
C GLU A 92 5.47 7.43 -0.39
N ILE A 93 5.81 8.03 -1.53
CA ILE A 93 6.77 7.43 -2.45
C ILE A 93 8.15 7.53 -1.82
N VAL A 94 8.82 6.39 -1.66
CA VAL A 94 10.16 6.28 -1.07
C VAL A 94 11.14 5.91 -2.18
N GLY A 95 11.69 6.92 -2.86
CA GLY A 95 12.63 6.78 -3.98
C GLY A 95 12.56 7.94 -4.95
#